data_AF-A0A0D8ZTY3-F1
#
_entry.id   AF-A0A0D8ZTY3-F1
#
_cell.length_a   1.000
_cell.length_b   1.000
_cell.length_c   1.000
_cell.angle_alpha   90.00
_cell.angle_beta   90.00
_cell.angle_gamma   90.00
#
_symmetry.space_group_name_H-M   'P 1'
#
loop_
_entity.id
_entity.type
_entity.pdbx_description
1 polymer ?
#
loop_
_entity_poly.entity_id
_entity_poly.type
_entity_poly.pdbx_seq_one_letter_code
_entity_poly.pdbx_strand_id
1 'polypeptide(L)' 'MQPNFETMTNAQLIAYALAHREHIEPLRVLYQRRTPDAEAVWFNLPQTEEEAKQQFDQFKQIVAQKDNKRNNSGTLSE' A
#
# COMPACT_ATOMS: atom_id res chain seq x y z
N MET A 1 23.06 -7.93 17.59
CA MET A 1 21.61 -8.18 17.73
C MET A 1 20.92 -7.61 16.51
N GLN A 2 20.04 -8.36 15.85
CA GLN A 2 19.27 -7.82 14.73
C GLN A 2 18.08 -7.00 15.27
N PRO A 3 17.72 -5.87 14.63
CA PRO A 3 16.52 -5.11 15.00
C PRO A 3 15.23 -5.92 14.77
N ASN A 4 14.18 -5.58 15.49
CA ASN A 4 12.85 -6.10 15.20
C ASN A 4 12.19 -5.31 14.05
N PHE A 5 12.37 -5.80 12.83
CA PHE A 5 11.87 -5.15 11.61
C PHE A 5 10.33 -5.01 11.57
N GLU A 6 9.58 -5.91 12.21
CA GLU A 6 8.12 -5.86 12.22
C GLU A 6 7.58 -4.62 12.94
N THR A 7 8.33 -4.09 13.91
CA THR A 7 7.97 -2.89 14.68
C THR A 7 8.42 -1.57 14.04
N MET A 8 9.27 -1.63 13.00
CA MET A 8 9.82 -0.44 12.36
C MET A 8 8.82 0.16 11.37
N THR A 9 8.84 1.49 11.22
CA THR A 9 8.09 2.18 10.17
C THR A 9 8.68 1.87 8.80
N ASN A 10 7.91 2.07 7.72
CA ASN A 10 8.44 1.87 6.37
C ASN A 10 9.67 2.74 6.09
N ALA A 11 9.70 3.98 6.59
CA ALA A 11 10.85 4.86 6.45
C ALA A 11 12.11 4.31 7.14
N GLN A 12 11.96 3.75 8.34
CA GLN A 12 13.04 3.12 9.08
C GLN A 12 13.54 1.84 8.38
N LEU A 13 12.63 1.02 7.85
CA LEU A 13 12.98 -0.18 7.08
C LEU A 13 13.75 0.16 5.81
N ILE A 14 13.32 1.19 5.07
CA ILE A 14 14.00 1.68 3.87
C ILE A 14 15.39 2.20 4.23
N ALA A 15 15.52 3.06 5.24
CA ALA A 15 16.80 3.59 5.68
C ALA A 15 17.78 2.47 6.08
N TYR A 16 17.28 1.46 6.81
CA TYR A 16 18.08 0.31 7.21
C TYR A 16 18.50 -0.54 5.99
N ALA A 17 17.58 -0.84 5.08
CA ALA A 17 17.89 -1.61 3.86
C ALA A 17 18.91 -0.89 2.96
N LEU A 18 18.87 0.44 2.91
CA LEU A 18 19.85 1.24 2.15
C LEU A 18 21.25 1.19 2.78
N ALA A 19 21.32 1.19 4.12
CA ALA A 19 22.58 1.13 4.87
C ALA A 19 23.17 -0.30 4.97
N HIS A 20 22.32 -1.33 4.89
CA HIS A 20 22.68 -2.74 5.04
C HIS A 20 22.11 -3.55 3.87
N ARG A 21 22.70 -3.36 2.69
CA ARG A 21 22.22 -3.92 1.40
C ARG A 21 22.23 -5.45 1.37
N GLU A 22 23.04 -6.07 2.21
CA GLU A 22 23.17 -7.51 2.40
C GLU A 22 22.02 -8.13 3.23
N HIS A 23 21.25 -7.32 3.97
CA HIS A 23 20.14 -7.79 4.78
C HIS A 23 18.82 -7.75 3.99
N ILE A 24 18.25 -8.92 3.70
CA ILE A 24 17.00 -9.05 2.93
C ILE A 24 15.73 -8.90 3.79
N GLU A 25 15.82 -9.14 5.09
CA GLU A 25 14.67 -9.11 6.03
C GLU A 25 13.89 -7.78 6.04
N PRO A 26 14.53 -6.59 6.05
CA PRO A 26 13.81 -5.33 5.97
C PRO A 26 12.97 -5.20 4.70
N LEU A 27 13.47 -5.72 3.57
CA LEU A 27 12.73 -5.73 2.30
C LEU A 27 11.55 -6.70 2.38
N ARG A 28 11.75 -7.90 2.96
CA ARG A 28 10.66 -8.87 3.16
C ARG A 28 9.48 -8.24 3.90
N VAL A 29 9.74 -7.54 5.02
CA VAL A 29 8.69 -6.86 5.80
C VAL A 29 8.00 -5.76 4.98
N LEU A 30 8.76 -4.98 4.20
CA LEU A 30 8.16 -3.99 3.28
C LEU A 30 7.23 -4.62 2.25
N TYR A 31 7.62 -5.75 1.65
CA TYR A 31 6.79 -6.46 0.68
C TYR A 31 5.54 -7.07 1.30
N GLN A 32 5.62 -7.60 2.52
CA GLN A 32 4.47 -8.16 3.23
C GLN A 32 3.41 -7.11 3.58
N ARG A 33 3.80 -5.84 3.72
CA ARG A 33 2.87 -4.72 3.99
C ARG A 33 2.16 -4.19 2.75
N ARG A 34 2.54 -4.64 1.54
CA ARG A 34 1.85 -4.25 0.31
C ARG A 34 0.48 -4.94 0.25
N THR A 35 -0.48 -4.25 -0.36
CA THR A 35 -1.75 -4.89 -0.74
C THR A 35 -1.44 -6.08 -1.65
N PRO A 36 -2.05 -7.26 -1.44
CA PRO A 36 -1.89 -8.40 -2.32
C PRO A 36 -2.22 -8.02 -3.77
N ASP A 37 -1.47 -8.54 -4.73
CA ASP A 37 -1.67 -8.20 -6.15
C ASP A 37 -3.08 -8.57 -6.65
N ALA A 38 -3.72 -9.58 -6.04
CA ALA A 38 -5.10 -9.98 -6.33
C ALA A 38 -6.15 -8.91 -5.95
N GLU A 39 -5.82 -8.00 -5.03
CA GLU A 39 -6.69 -6.91 -4.58
C GLU A 39 -6.23 -5.54 -5.12
N ALA A 40 -5.13 -5.52 -5.90
CA ALA A 40 -4.59 -4.30 -6.47
C ALA A 40 -5.42 -3.86 -7.70
N VAL A 41 -5.81 -2.60 -7.72
CA VAL A 41 -6.45 -1.97 -8.89
C VAL A 41 -5.35 -1.35 -9.75
N TRP A 42 -5.28 -1.78 -11.01
CA TRP A 42 -4.30 -1.29 -11.99
C TRP A 42 -4.99 -0.35 -12.98
N PHE A 43 -4.43 0.85 -13.17
CA PHE A 43 -4.89 1.81 -14.16
C PHE A 43 -3.91 1.80 -15.34
N ASN A 44 -4.41 1.53 -16.54
CA ASN A 44 -3.62 1.53 -17.77
C ASN A 44 -3.42 2.97 -18.27
N LEU A 45 -2.37 3.22 -19.05
CA LEU A 45 -2.20 4.53 -19.68
C LEU A 45 -3.39 4.80 -20.62
N PRO A 46 -4.21 5.84 -20.34
CA PRO A 46 -5.34 6.16 -21.20
C PRO A 46 -4.84 6.64 -22.56
N GLN A 47 -5.47 6.19 -23.64
CA GLN A 47 -5.16 6.62 -25.01
C GLN A 47 -6.01 7.83 -25.43
N THR A 48 -7.07 8.14 -24.68
CA THR A 48 -7.97 9.26 -24.94
C THR A 48 -8.30 10.03 -23.65
N GLU A 49 -8.75 11.27 -23.79
CA GLU A 49 -9.19 12.09 -22.65
C GLU A 49 -10.42 11.52 -21.94
N GLU A 50 -11.32 10.87 -22.69
CA GLU A 50 -12.51 10.22 -22.12
C GLU A 50 -12.11 9.03 -21.24
N GLU A 51 -11.17 8.20 -21.70
CA GLU A 51 -10.63 7.10 -20.91
C GLU A 51 -9.93 7.61 -19.65
N ALA A 52 -9.17 8.70 -19.75
CA ALA A 52 -8.52 9.32 -18.60
C ALA A 52 -9.56 9.78 -17.55
N LYS A 53 -10.66 10.39 -18.01
CA LYS A 53 -11.76 10.83 -17.15
C LYS A 53 -12.46 9.64 -16.47
N GLN A 54 -12.76 8.59 -17.21
CA GLN A 54 -13.38 7.38 -16.68
C GLN A 54 -12.52 6.71 -15.61
N GLN A 55 -11.21 6.57 -15.88
CA GLN A 55 -10.28 6.01 -14.89
C GLN A 55 -10.21 6.86 -13.62
N PHE A 56 -10.21 8.19 -13.76
CA PHE A 56 -10.19 9.09 -12.62
C PHE A 56 -11.48 9.03 -11.79
N ASP A 57 -12.64 8.90 -12.43
CA ASP A 57 -13.91 8.72 -11.73
C ASP A 57 -13.99 7.37 -11.02
N GLN A 58 -13.48 6.30 -11.64
CA GLN A 58 -13.33 5.00 -10.97
C GLN A 58 -12.39 5.09 -9.76
N PHE A 59 -11.28 5.82 -9.87
CA PHE A 59 -10.36 6.08 -8.76
C PHE A 59 -11.07 6.76 -7.58
N LYS A 60 -11.86 7.82 -7.83
CA LYS A 60 -12.62 8.50 -6.77
C LYS A 60 -13.57 7.56 -6.03
N GLN A 61 -14.26 6.68 -6.76
CA GLN A 61 -15.16 5.69 -6.15
C GLN A 61 -14.41 4.72 -5.25
N ILE A 62 -13.24 4.24 -5.69
CA ILE A 62 -12.40 3.34 -4.88
C ILE A 62 -11.93 4.02 -3.60
N VAL A 63 -11.51 5.28 -3.68
CA VAL A 63 -11.10 6.07 -2.49
C VAL A 63 -12.27 6.21 -1.52
N ALA A 64 -13.45 6.61 -2.00
CA ALA A 64 -14.64 6.75 -1.17
C ALA A 64 -15.06 5.43 -0.49
N GLN A 65 -15.01 4.30 -1.22
CA GLN A 65 -15.29 2.98 -0.65
C GLN A 65 -14.29 2.59 0.44
N LYS A 66 -13.01 2.88 0.24
CA LYS A 66 -11.96 2.62 1.24
C LYS A 66 -12.14 3.46 2.49
N ASP A 67 -12.52 4.72 2.36
CA ASP A 67 -12.82 5.59 3.50
C ASP A 67 -14.04 5.07 4.28
N ASN A 68 -15.11 4.68 3.58
CA ASN A 68 -16.27 4.06 4.22
C ASN A 68 -15.93 2.74 4.93
N LYS A 69 -15.11 1.88 4.33
CA LYS A 69 -14.68 0.62 4.95
C LYS A 69 -13.85 0.87 6.21
N ARG A 70 -12.93 1.84 6.19
CA ARG A 70 -12.15 2.25 7.37
C ARG A 70 -13.06 2.72 8.50
N ASN A 71 -14.06 3.55 8.19
CA ASN A 71 -14.98 4.11 9.17
C ASN A 71 -15.91 3.03 9.77
N ASN A 72 -16.37 2.06 8.97
CA ASN A 72 -17.19 0.94 9.45
C ASN A 72 -16.40 -0.15 10.20
N SER A 73 -15.10 -0.33 9.92
CA SER A 73 -14.27 -1.29 10.65
C SER A 73 -13.89 -0.83 12.07
N GLY A 74 -14.20 0.42 12.44
CA GLY A 74 -13.94 0.98 13.77
C GLY A 74 -15.04 0.73 14.81
N THR A 75 -16.16 0.07 14.44
CA THR A 75 -17.32 -0.13 15.33
C THR A 75 -17.55 -1.58 15.76
N LEU A 76 -16.55 -2.47 15.63
CA LEU A 76 -16.60 -3.84 16.17
C LEU A 76 -15.43 -4.12 17.12
N SER A 77 -15.40 -3.38 18.22
CA SER A 77 -14.68 -3.76 19.43
C SER A 77 -15.27 -2.99 20.62
N GLU A 78 -16.38 -3.51 21.13
CA GLU A 78 -16.80 -3.39 22.54
C GLU A 78 -16.54 -4.74 23.22
#